data_AF-A0A259NPG4-F1
#
_entry.id   AF-A0A259NPG4-F1
#
_cell.length_a   1.000
_cell.length_b   1.000
_cell.length_c   1.000
_cell.angle_alpha   90.00
_cell.angle_beta   90.00
_cell.angle_gamma   90.00
#
_symmetry.space_group_name_H-M   'P 1'
#
loop_
_entity.id
_entity.type
_entity.pdbx_description
1 polymer ?
#
loop_
_entity_poly.entity_id
_entity_poly.type
_entity_poly.pdbx_seq_one_letter_code
_entity_poly.pdbx_strand_id
1 'polypeptide(L)'
;MKTHQLTEAQVERIIGMVEDAVGTALRAAVLEVVGQHVPEKKRQGRRPAADRDAALAQRIIAVLEAAPTTSNDAPPHLQGYLSRRSMPKTMLRNRVGNGYKGFDAVLKKLVAEGKVMTGNVQSLARRRMVLFGLP
;
A
#
# COMPACT_ATOMS: atom_id res chain seq x y z
N MET A 1 -26.02 33.87 -21.14
CA MET A 1 -24.75 33.40 -20.53
C MET A 1 -25.11 32.32 -19.51
N LYS A 2 -24.50 31.13 -19.57
CA LYS A 2 -24.79 30.04 -18.62
C LYS A 2 -24.07 30.34 -17.29
N THR A 3 -24.82 30.74 -16.27
CA THR A 3 -24.30 30.87 -14.90
C THR A 3 -24.20 29.49 -14.27
N HIS A 4 -22.98 28.97 -14.15
CA HIS A 4 -22.72 27.77 -13.36
C HIS A 4 -22.83 28.14 -11.89
N GLN A 5 -23.87 27.65 -11.20
CA GLN A 5 -23.94 27.76 -9.73
C GLN A 5 -22.90 26.82 -9.14
N LEU A 6 -21.74 27.37 -8.80
CA LEU A 6 -20.71 26.67 -8.05
C LEU A 6 -21.11 26.65 -6.58
N THR A 7 -20.96 25.49 -5.93
CA THR A 7 -21.18 25.40 -4.49
C THR A 7 -20.05 26.12 -3.74
N GLU A 8 -20.31 26.57 -2.52
CA GLU A 8 -19.33 27.28 -1.68
C GLU A 8 -18.01 26.49 -1.52
N ALA A 9 -18.11 25.16 -1.35
CA ALA A 9 -16.97 24.26 -1.31
C ALA A 9 -16.20 24.14 -2.65
N GLN A 10 -16.84 24.38 -3.79
CA GLN A 10 -16.17 24.46 -5.09
C GLN A 10 -15.46 25.80 -5.26
N VAL A 11 -16.06 26.88 -4.76
CA VAL A 11 -15.46 28.22 -4.77
C VAL A 11 -14.21 28.27 -3.89
N GLU A 12 -14.27 27.76 -2.65
CA GLU A 12 -13.11 27.67 -1.76
C GLU A 12 -11.98 26.83 -2.37
N ARG A 13 -12.33 25.73 -3.05
CA ARG A 13 -11.34 24.88 -3.74
C ARG A 13 -10.69 25.61 -4.91
N ILE A 14 -11.45 26.40 -5.67
CA ILE A 14 -10.93 27.22 -6.77
C ILE A 14 -10.03 28.32 -6.23
N ILE A 15 -10.45 29.01 -5.16
CA ILE A 15 -9.64 30.04 -4.49
C ILE A 15 -8.31 29.44 -4.01
N GLY A 16 -8.34 28.32 -3.28
CA GLY A 16 -7.12 27.65 -2.82
C GLY A 16 -6.20 27.21 -3.97
N MET A 17 -6.76 26.71 -5.08
CA MET A 17 -5.96 26.37 -6.27
C MET A 17 -5.31 27.60 -6.91
N VAL A 18 -6.01 28.73 -6.96
CA VAL A 18 -5.50 29.99 -7.53
C VAL A 18 -4.44 30.59 -6.61
N GLU A 19 -4.66 30.61 -5.29
CA GLU A 19 -3.70 31.09 -4.30
C GLU A 19 -2.42 30.24 -4.31
N ASP A 20 -2.53 28.92 -4.39
CA ASP A 20 -1.39 28.02 -4.53
C ASP A 20 -0.63 28.28 -5.84
N ALA A 21 -1.33 28.50 -6.95
CA ALA A 21 -0.73 28.77 -8.26
C ALA A 21 0.01 30.11 -8.28
N VAL A 22 -0.62 31.17 -7.76
CA VAL A 22 -0.02 32.51 -7.64
C VAL A 22 1.16 32.50 -6.68
N GLY A 23 1.03 31.84 -5.52
CA GLY A 23 2.11 31.68 -4.56
C GLY A 23 3.30 30.90 -5.13
N THR A 24 3.04 29.87 -5.96
CA THR A 24 4.08 29.11 -6.66
C THR A 24 4.78 29.96 -7.72
N ALA A 25 4.02 30.71 -8.52
CA ALA A 25 4.56 31.58 -9.57
C ALA A 25 5.38 32.74 -9.00
N LEU A 26 4.88 33.40 -7.94
CA LEU A 26 5.60 34.48 -7.26
C LEU A 26 6.90 33.97 -6.62
N ARG A 27 6.85 32.78 -5.99
CA ARG A 27 8.04 32.15 -5.43
C ARG A 27 9.06 31.79 -6.51
N ALA A 28 8.63 31.29 -7.66
CA ALA A 28 9.52 31.00 -8.79
C ALA A 28 10.18 32.29 -9.32
N ALA A 29 9.42 33.37 -9.50
CA ALA A 29 9.94 34.67 -9.94
C ALA A 29 10.93 35.27 -8.93
N VAL A 30 10.64 35.20 -7.63
CA VAL A 30 11.57 35.66 -6.58
C VAL A 30 12.85 34.82 -6.56
N LEU A 31 12.74 33.50 -6.73
CA LEU A 31 13.91 32.61 -6.77
C LEU A 31 14.78 32.81 -8.03
N GLU A 32 14.16 33.12 -9.17
CA GLU A 32 14.85 33.47 -10.41
C GLU A 32 15.62 34.79 -10.26
N VAL A 33 15.00 35.81 -9.65
CA VAL A 33 15.65 37.10 -9.35
C VAL A 33 16.80 36.96 -8.34
N VAL A 34 16.68 36.04 -7.37
CA VAL A 34 17.71 35.81 -6.33
C VAL A 34 18.80 34.82 -6.80
N GLY A 35 18.72 34.31 -8.04
CA GLY A 35 19.70 33.37 -8.61
C GLY A 35 19.77 32.02 -7.89
N GLN A 36 18.76 31.69 -7.08
CA GLN A 36 18.67 30.43 -6.35
C GLN A 36 17.76 29.47 -7.08
N HIS A 37 18.35 28.57 -7.87
CA HIS A 37 17.62 27.45 -8.46
C HIS A 37 17.29 26.42 -7.35
N VAL A 38 16.13 26.57 -6.71
CA VAL A 38 15.63 25.51 -5.81
C VAL A 38 15.19 24.35 -6.69
N PRO A 39 15.76 23.15 -6.57
CA PRO A 39 15.26 22.00 -7.32
C PRO A 39 13.80 21.80 -6.93
N GLU A 40 12.92 21.66 -7.92
CA GLU A 40 11.51 21.37 -7.69
C GLU A 40 11.42 20.26 -6.64
N LYS A 41 10.80 20.56 -5.49
CA LYS A 41 10.44 19.51 -4.54
C LYS A 41 9.61 18.53 -5.34
N LYS A 42 10.16 17.33 -5.60
CA LYS A 42 9.43 16.22 -6.20
C LYS A 42 8.09 16.13 -5.49
N ARG A 43 7.02 16.65 -6.11
CA ARG A 43 5.66 16.43 -5.64
C ARG A 43 5.57 14.93 -5.63
N GLN A 44 5.56 14.33 -4.43
CA GLN A 44 5.56 12.89 -4.25
C GLN A 44 4.28 12.42 -4.93
N GLY A 45 4.40 12.00 -6.19
CA GLY A 45 3.27 11.77 -7.06
C GLY A 45 2.33 10.83 -6.31
N ARG A 46 1.12 11.30 -6.03
CA ARG A 46 0.06 10.43 -5.54
C ARG A 46 -0.22 9.47 -6.69
N ARG A 47 0.53 8.37 -6.76
CA ARG A 47 0.27 7.29 -7.71
C ARG A 47 -1.22 6.95 -7.62
N PRO A 48 -1.93 6.80 -8.76
CA PRO A 48 -3.31 6.34 -8.80
C PRO A 48 -3.54 5.22 -7.79
N ALA A 49 -4.68 5.22 -7.10
CA ALA A 49 -4.97 4.22 -6.07
C ALA A 49 -4.86 2.78 -6.63
N ALA A 50 -5.24 2.56 -7.89
CA ALA A 50 -5.08 1.29 -8.58
C ALA A 50 -3.61 0.83 -8.70
N ASP A 51 -2.69 1.76 -8.97
CA ASP A 51 -1.25 1.44 -9.04
C ASP A 51 -0.67 1.10 -7.66
N ARG A 52 -1.28 1.63 -6.59
CA ARG A 52 -0.88 1.31 -5.21
C ARG A 52 -1.33 -0.10 -4.83
N ASP A 53 -2.53 -0.50 -5.22
CA ASP A 53 -3.04 -1.85 -4.92
C ASP A 53 -2.30 -2.92 -5.71
N ALA A 54 -1.99 -2.67 -6.99
CA ALA A 54 -1.18 -3.56 -7.80
C ALA A 54 0.25 -3.71 -7.25
N ALA A 55 0.88 -2.59 -6.86
CA ALA A 55 2.20 -2.62 -6.22
C ALA A 55 2.16 -3.34 -4.86
N LEU A 56 1.07 -3.19 -4.10
CA LEU A 56 0.88 -3.88 -2.83
C LEU A 56 0.71 -5.39 -3.02
N ALA A 57 -0.05 -5.79 -4.04
CA ALA A 57 -0.21 -7.19 -4.42
C ALA A 57 1.14 -7.84 -4.77
N GLN A 58 1.95 -7.19 -5.60
CA GLN A 58 3.29 -7.66 -5.95
C GLN A 58 4.19 -7.79 -4.71
N ARG A 59 4.14 -6.82 -3.79
CA ARG A 59 4.90 -6.89 -2.53
C ARG A 59 4.47 -8.05 -1.64
N ILE A 60 3.17 -8.31 -1.52
CA ILE A 60 2.64 -9.44 -0.74
C ILE A 60 3.18 -10.75 -1.30
N ILE A 61 3.10 -10.95 -2.62
CA ILE A 61 3.59 -12.16 -3.29
C ILE A 61 5.10 -12.30 -3.09
N ALA A 62 5.89 -11.25 -3.33
CA ALA A 62 7.34 -11.29 -3.16
C ALA A 62 7.76 -11.63 -1.71
N VAL A 63 7.02 -11.13 -0.71
CA VAL A 63 7.28 -11.48 0.70
C VAL A 63 6.98 -12.94 1.00
N LEU A 64 5.95 -13.51 0.39
CA LEU A 64 5.63 -14.94 0.52
C LEU A 64 6.63 -15.81 -0.24
N GLU A 65 7.08 -15.40 -1.43
CA GLU A 65 8.14 -16.09 -2.18
C GLU A 65 9.45 -16.13 -1.39
N ALA A 66 9.80 -15.05 -0.70
CA ALA A 66 10.98 -14.96 0.15
C ALA A 66 10.77 -15.52 1.58
N ALA A 67 9.59 -16.05 1.90
CA ALA A 67 9.34 -16.60 3.22
C ALA A 67 10.14 -17.90 3.41
N PRO A 68 10.82 -18.06 4.56
CA PRO A 68 11.59 -19.27 4.83
C PRO A 68 10.66 -20.47 4.97
N THR A 69 10.97 -21.55 4.25
CA THR A 69 10.43 -22.89 4.50
C THR A 69 11.08 -23.43 5.77
N THR A 70 10.52 -23.18 6.96
CA THR A 70 11.17 -23.65 8.20
C THR A 70 10.94 -25.15 8.43
N SER A 71 12.06 -25.85 8.67
CA SER A 71 12.35 -27.13 9.33
C SER A 71 11.43 -28.36 9.20
N ASN A 72 12.08 -29.51 8.92
CA ASN A 72 11.52 -30.87 8.86
C ASN A 72 10.88 -31.37 10.17
N ASP A 73 11.06 -30.65 11.29
CA ASP A 73 10.54 -31.04 12.62
C ASP A 73 9.25 -30.31 13.03
N ALA A 74 8.59 -29.63 12.09
CA ALA A 74 7.32 -28.98 12.40
C ALA A 74 6.21 -30.02 12.66
N PRO A 75 5.26 -29.73 13.58
CA PRO A 75 4.06 -30.53 13.74
C PRO A 75 3.38 -30.83 12.39
N PRO A 76 2.78 -32.01 12.17
CA PRO A 76 2.21 -32.40 10.86
C PRO A 76 1.23 -31.38 10.27
N HIS A 77 0.46 -30.70 11.12
CA HIS A 77 -0.49 -29.67 10.71
C HIS A 77 0.16 -28.36 10.22
N LEU A 78 1.47 -28.18 10.44
CA LEU A 78 2.28 -27.04 9.99
C LEU A 78 3.16 -27.38 8.78
N GLN A 79 3.50 -28.66 8.55
CA GLN A 79 4.40 -29.05 7.47
C GLN A 79 3.91 -28.65 6.08
N GLY A 80 2.61 -28.83 5.79
CA GLY A 80 2.00 -28.41 4.52
C GLY A 80 2.02 -26.89 4.29
N TYR A 81 2.13 -26.11 5.36
CA TYR A 81 2.22 -24.66 5.32
C TYR A 81 3.67 -24.18 5.18
N LEU A 82 4.61 -24.91 5.78
CA LEU A 82 6.03 -24.61 5.71
C LEU A 82 6.62 -24.99 4.36
N SER A 83 6.16 -26.07 3.73
CA SER A 83 6.54 -26.42 2.35
C SER A 83 6.07 -25.38 1.32
N ARG A 84 4.96 -24.68 1.60
CA ARG A 84 4.34 -23.66 0.74
C ARG A 84 4.76 -22.23 1.05
N ARG A 85 5.84 -22.04 1.81
CA ARG A 85 6.38 -20.72 2.20
C ARG A 85 5.30 -19.79 2.77
N SER A 86 4.46 -20.31 3.66
CA SER A 86 3.37 -19.55 4.24
C SER A 86 3.75 -18.80 5.53
N MET A 87 3.01 -17.74 5.83
CA MET A 87 3.30 -16.85 6.95
C MET A 87 2.01 -16.33 7.61
N PRO A 88 2.00 -16.06 8.93
CA PRO A 88 0.87 -15.43 9.60
C PRO A 88 0.56 -14.04 9.03
N LYS A 89 -0.73 -13.69 8.97
CA LYS A 89 -1.20 -12.37 8.52
C LYS A 89 -0.48 -11.20 9.17
N THR A 90 -0.22 -11.29 10.47
CA THR A 90 0.45 -10.23 11.25
C THR A 90 1.89 -10.01 10.79
N MET A 91 2.65 -11.10 10.57
CA MET A 91 4.01 -11.02 10.05
C MET A 91 4.03 -10.53 8.59
N LEU A 92 3.10 -10.99 7.76
CA LEU A 92 2.97 -10.53 6.38
C LEU A 92 2.71 -9.01 6.34
N ARG A 93 1.78 -8.52 7.17
CA ARG A 93 1.49 -7.08 7.29
C ARG A 93 2.70 -6.27 7.74
N ASN A 94 3.42 -6.76 8.75
CA ASN A 94 4.62 -6.10 9.25
C ASN A 94 5.72 -6.01 8.18
N ARG A 95 5.93 -7.08 7.39
CA ARG A 95 6.95 -7.14 6.34
C ARG A 95 6.61 -6.30 5.11
N VAL A 96 5.34 -6.25 4.72
CA VAL A 96 4.88 -5.43 3.58
C VAL A 96 4.83 -3.93 3.95
N GLY A 97 4.68 -3.63 5.24
CA GLY A 97 4.80 -2.30 5.82
C GLY A 97 3.54 -1.90 6.61
N ASN A 98 3.74 -1.52 7.88
CA ASN A 98 2.69 -0.92 8.70
C ASN A 98 2.33 0.46 8.14
N GLY A 99 1.19 0.56 7.46
CA GLY A 99 0.69 1.85 6.95
C GLY A 99 -0.16 1.79 5.68
N TYR A 100 -0.19 0.65 4.97
CA TYR A 100 -1.03 0.52 3.79
C TYR A 100 -2.51 0.40 4.15
N LYS A 101 -3.25 1.50 4.01
CA LYS A 101 -4.71 1.51 3.97
C LYS A 101 -5.15 0.69 2.76
N GLY A 102 -5.72 -0.50 2.99
CA GLY A 102 -6.16 -1.41 1.92
C GLY A 102 -5.50 -2.80 1.92
N PHE A 103 -4.52 -3.06 2.78
CA PHE A 103 -3.84 -4.37 2.87
C PHE A 103 -4.81 -5.55 2.94
N ASP A 104 -5.83 -5.47 3.80
CA ASP A 104 -6.81 -6.54 3.95
C ASP A 104 -7.70 -6.74 2.72
N ALA A 105 -8.01 -5.67 1.98
CA ALA A 105 -8.81 -5.74 0.76
C ALA A 105 -8.00 -6.38 -0.38
N VAL A 106 -6.74 -5.96 -0.56
CA VAL A 106 -5.83 -6.54 -1.56
C VAL A 106 -5.53 -8.01 -1.23
N LEU A 107 -5.30 -8.34 0.04
CA LEU A 107 -5.07 -9.72 0.46
C LEU A 107 -6.30 -10.61 0.19
N LYS A 108 -7.52 -10.13 0.48
CA LYS A 108 -8.76 -10.85 0.12
C LYS A 108 -8.90 -11.03 -1.38
N LYS A 109 -8.56 -10.01 -2.18
CA LYS A 109 -8.59 -10.09 -3.64
C LYS A 109 -7.62 -11.15 -4.17
N LEU A 110 -6.39 -11.20 -3.62
CA LEU A 110 -5.40 -12.21 -3.97
C LEU A 110 -5.86 -13.64 -3.63
N VAL A 111 -6.59 -13.81 -2.53
CA VAL A 111 -7.21 -15.11 -2.19
C VAL A 111 -8.32 -15.46 -3.18
N ALA A 112 -9.20 -14.51 -3.50
CA ALA A 112 -10.29 -14.73 -4.47
C ALA A 112 -9.76 -15.04 -5.88
N GLU A 113 -8.62 -14.45 -6.26
CA GLU A 113 -7.92 -14.73 -7.52
C GLU A 113 -7.11 -16.03 -7.52
N GLY A 114 -7.05 -16.76 -6.39
CA GLY A 114 -6.27 -17.99 -6.26
C GLY A 114 -4.75 -17.80 -6.26
N LYS A 115 -4.27 -16.55 -6.20
CA LYS A 115 -2.83 -16.22 -6.15
C LYS A 115 -2.21 -16.45 -4.77
N VAL A 116 -3.03 -16.45 -3.73
CA VAL A 116 -2.63 -16.69 -2.35
C VAL A 116 -3.63 -17.65 -1.71
N MET A 117 -3.16 -18.69 -1.03
CA MET A 117 -4.02 -19.52 -0.20
C MET A 117 -4.05 -19.02 1.23
N THR A 118 -5.10 -19.39 1.95
CA THR A 118 -5.27 -19.09 3.35
C THR A 118 -5.68 -20.35 4.12
N GLY A 119 -5.18 -20.48 5.35
CA GLY A 119 -5.48 -21.62 6.19
C GLY A 119 -5.34 -21.33 7.68
N ASN A 120 -6.08 -22.09 8.49
CA ASN A 120 -6.07 -21.94 9.94
C ASN A 120 -5.01 -22.83 10.57
N VAL A 121 -4.25 -22.27 11.52
CA VAL A 121 -3.26 -23.00 12.31
C VAL A 121 -3.43 -22.68 13.79
N GLN A 122 -3.25 -23.70 14.63
CA GLN A 122 -3.17 -23.55 16.07
C GLN A 122 -1.72 -23.24 16.45
N SER A 123 -1.44 -22.03 16.93
CA SER A 123 -0.13 -21.75 17.53
C SER A 123 -0.01 -22.48 18.88
N LEU A 124 1.22 -22.79 19.28
CA LEU A 124 1.58 -23.41 20.57
C LEU A 124 1.04 -22.64 21.80
N ALA A 125 0.61 -21.38 21.65
CA ALA A 125 0.20 -20.50 22.75
C ALA A 125 -1.25 -19.99 22.70
N ARG A 126 -2.20 -20.72 22.08
CA ARG A 126 -3.66 -20.50 22.21
C ARG A 126 -4.26 -19.23 21.56
N ARG A 127 -3.93 -18.93 20.31
CA ARG A 127 -4.83 -18.18 19.40
C ARG A 127 -4.78 -18.76 18.00
N ARG A 128 -5.96 -19.00 17.38
CA ARG A 128 -6.07 -19.40 15.97
C ARG A 128 -5.41 -18.32 15.11
N MET A 129 -4.35 -18.67 14.38
CA MET A 129 -3.70 -17.78 13.43
C MET A 129 -4.08 -18.18 12.01
N VAL A 130 -4.34 -17.18 11.17
CA VAL A 130 -4.56 -17.38 9.74
C VAL A 130 -3.21 -17.23 9.03
N LEU A 131 -2.75 -18.31 8.42
CA LEU A 131 -1.60 -18.33 7.53
C LEU A 131 -2.02 -17.98 6.11
N PHE A 132 -1.12 -17.29 5.42
CA PHE A 132 -1.23 -16.97 4.00
C PHE A 132 0.01 -17.52 3.30
N GLY A 133 -0.17 -18.21 2.19
CA GLY A 133 0.91 -18.84 1.42
C GLY A 133 0.62 -18.83 -0.08
N LEU A 134 1.55 -19.33 -0.88
CA LEU A 134 1.36 -19.46 -2.33
C LEU A 134 0.72 -20.82 -2.68
N PRO A 135 -0.12 -20.90 -3.75
CA PRO A 135 -0.78 -22.11 -4.27
C PRO A 135 0.10 -23.37 -4.30
#